data_AF-A0A7S2YB41-F1
#
_entry.id   AF-A0A7S2YB41-F1
#
_cell.length_a   1.000
_cell.length_b   1.000
_cell.length_c   1.000
_cell.angle_alpha   90.00
_cell.angle_beta   90.00
_cell.angle_gamma   90.00
#
_symmetry.space_group_name_H-M   'P 1'
#
loop_
_entity.id
_entity.type
_entity.pdbx_description
1 polymer ?
#
loop_
_entity_poly.entity_id
_entity_poly.type
_entity_poly.pdbx_seq_one_letter_code
_entity_poly.pdbx_strand_id
1 'polypeptide(L)'
;ADLSADAMKVKPTMELLLDRYLNEAFVHDWPGSNSQDNDKTDGGDEAVEEELTVAKVDSKPYDPYQHFSAVLMNTTQVEQGRNFLLKLHYTTDQEEGSTYFQRLLPQIKSANPVRRQGTAGTIRNVCLDKDSSYWLLNVVELSKYILYPLAGPEELDVDEKRGLHPDLWLEGPDKTREIDSTTRMYLVESILLLCSTGRKSRERLRLDRTYVILKWADMVEESEQVSECINECVQYLRRDEEGTEEGSSDAFVANAYKRIMAESTASKQVRGGGGDEEDGDYDEVD
;
A
#
# COMPACT_ATOMS: atom_id res chain seq x y z
N ALA A 1 -48.77 -29.13 12.70
CA ALA A 1 -48.16 -29.71 11.50
C ALA A 1 -47.18 -28.68 10.98
N ASP A 2 -45.93 -29.11 10.83
CA ASP A 2 -44.72 -28.31 10.61
C ASP A 2 -44.85 -27.08 9.71
N LEU A 3 -44.46 -25.93 10.27
CA LEU A 3 -43.91 -24.80 9.51
C LEU A 3 -42.39 -25.02 9.38
N SER A 4 -42.01 -26.10 8.70
CA SER A 4 -40.65 -26.30 8.21
C SER A 4 -40.63 -25.79 6.78
N ALA A 5 -40.61 -24.46 6.64
CA ALA A 5 -40.18 -23.86 5.39
C ALA A 5 -38.70 -24.20 5.25
N ASP A 6 -38.42 -25.21 4.45
CA ASP A 6 -37.11 -25.52 3.91
C ASP A 6 -36.63 -24.29 3.13
N ALA A 7 -36.04 -23.33 3.86
CA ALA A 7 -35.40 -22.17 3.28
C ALA A 7 -34.23 -22.71 2.46
N MET A 8 -34.48 -22.93 1.16
CA MET A 8 -33.46 -23.30 0.18
C MET A 8 -32.21 -22.49 0.49
N LYS A 9 -31.14 -23.16 0.93
CA LYS A 9 -29.80 -22.57 1.03
C LYS A 9 -29.37 -22.20 -0.40
N VAL A 10 -29.77 -21.03 -0.87
CA VAL A 10 -29.27 -20.46 -2.11
C VAL A 10 -27.78 -20.25 -1.89
N LYS A 11 -26.95 -20.84 -2.77
CA LYS A 11 -25.51 -20.62 -2.72
C LYS A 11 -25.27 -19.11 -2.82
N PRO A 12 -24.46 -18.51 -1.94
CA PRO A 12 -24.16 -17.09 -2.03
C PRO A 12 -23.58 -16.79 -3.42
N THR A 13 -23.99 -15.67 -4.01
CA THR A 13 -23.40 -15.22 -5.27
C THR A 13 -21.92 -14.92 -5.07
N MET A 14 -21.11 -15.03 -6.12
CA MET A 14 -19.68 -14.68 -6.07
C MET A 14 -19.45 -13.24 -5.63
N GLU A 15 -20.37 -12.33 -5.99
CA GLU A 15 -20.36 -10.93 -5.55
C GLU A 15 -20.54 -10.80 -4.04
N LEU A 16 -21.45 -11.57 -3.44
CA LEU A 16 -21.66 -11.56 -2.00
C LEU A 16 -20.44 -12.11 -1.26
N LEU A 17 -19.80 -13.17 -1.78
CA LEU A 17 -18.56 -13.70 -1.20
C LEU A 17 -17.40 -12.71 -1.30
N LEU A 18 -17.27 -12.04 -2.45
CA LEU A 18 -16.29 -10.99 -2.66
C LEU A 18 -16.52 -9.83 -1.68
N ASP A 19 -17.75 -9.34 -1.55
CA ASP A 19 -18.08 -8.23 -0.65
C ASP A 19 -17.80 -8.57 0.82
N ARG A 20 -18.12 -9.81 1.24
CA ARG A 20 -17.79 -10.31 2.58
C ARG A 20 -16.29 -10.45 2.80
N TYR A 21 -15.56 -10.89 1.78
CA TYR A 21 -14.11 -10.94 1.81
C TYR A 21 -13.51 -9.53 1.89
N LEU A 22 -14.00 -8.56 1.11
CA LEU A 22 -13.49 -7.19 1.11
C LEU A 22 -13.85 -6.37 2.35
N ASN A 23 -14.60 -6.93 3.30
CA ASN A 23 -14.92 -6.26 4.55
C ASN A 23 -13.66 -5.99 5.39
N GLU A 24 -13.54 -4.77 5.92
CA GLU A 24 -12.36 -4.29 6.65
C GLU A 24 -12.29 -4.77 8.11
N ALA A 25 -13.30 -5.49 8.61
CA ALA A 25 -13.30 -6.06 9.96
C ALA A 25 -12.10 -6.98 10.28
N PHE A 26 -11.35 -7.39 9.26
CA PHE A 26 -10.15 -8.24 9.39
C PHE A 26 -8.83 -7.51 9.04
N VAL A 27 -8.87 -6.19 8.81
CA VAL A 27 -7.71 -5.38 8.37
C VAL A 27 -6.91 -4.82 9.55
N HIS A 28 -7.55 -4.42 10.65
CA HIS A 28 -6.93 -3.58 11.69
C HIS A 28 -6.14 -4.32 12.79
N ASP A 29 -5.94 -5.63 12.66
CA ASP A 29 -5.30 -6.44 13.72
C ASP A 29 -3.83 -6.78 13.44
N TRP A 30 -3.15 -6.12 12.49
CA TRP A 30 -1.72 -6.40 12.29
C TRP A 30 -0.95 -6.01 13.56
N PRO A 31 -0.18 -6.94 14.17
CA PRO A 31 0.52 -6.69 15.42
C PRO A 31 1.57 -5.58 15.33
N GLY A 32 1.92 -5.11 14.13
CA GLY A 32 2.79 -3.95 13.90
C GLY A 32 2.09 -2.67 13.43
N SER A 33 0.75 -2.60 13.41
CA SER A 33 0.03 -1.36 13.07
C SER A 33 -0.44 -0.67 14.35
N ASN A 34 -0.08 0.61 14.51
CA ASN A 34 -0.33 1.37 15.74
C ASN A 34 -1.78 1.90 15.85
N SER A 35 -2.76 1.07 15.49
CA SER A 35 -4.19 1.34 15.69
C SER A 35 -4.70 0.52 16.88
N GLN A 36 -4.15 0.76 18.07
CA GLN A 36 -4.84 0.41 19.30
C GLN A 36 -5.92 1.45 19.54
N ASP A 37 -7.15 1.11 19.19
CA ASP A 37 -8.32 1.73 19.80
C ASP A 37 -8.17 1.58 21.33
N ASN A 38 -8.03 2.72 21.99
CA ASN A 38 -7.94 2.82 23.44
C ASN A 38 -9.31 2.48 24.07
N ASP A 39 -9.67 1.21 24.13
CA ASP A 39 -10.60 0.72 25.15
C ASP A 39 -9.79 -0.06 26.19
N LYS A 40 -9.20 0.69 27.12
CA LYS A 40 -8.52 0.15 28.30
C LYS A 40 -9.59 -0.39 29.25
N THR A 41 -9.81 -1.69 29.25
CA THR A 41 -10.24 -2.38 30.48
C THR A 41 -9.01 -2.71 31.31
N ASP A 42 -8.97 -2.08 32.47
CA ASP A 42 -7.94 -2.13 33.50
C ASP A 42 -7.63 -3.57 33.94
N GLY A 43 -6.35 -3.95 33.93
CA GLY A 43 -5.87 -5.27 34.32
C GLY A 43 -4.38 -5.37 34.02
N GLY A 44 -3.56 -4.90 34.96
CA GLY A 44 -2.10 -4.92 34.84
C GLY A 44 -1.55 -6.35 34.76
N ASP A 45 -0.62 -6.55 33.84
CA ASP A 45 0.47 -7.51 33.93
C ASP A 45 1.62 -7.04 33.02
N GLU A 46 2.84 -7.34 33.44
CA GLU A 46 4.11 -6.84 32.93
C GLU A 46 4.31 -7.14 31.43
N ALA A 47 4.70 -6.11 30.67
CA ALA A 47 5.02 -6.23 29.24
C ALA A 47 6.32 -7.03 29.06
N VAL A 48 6.18 -8.31 28.70
CA VAL A 48 7.27 -9.12 28.17
C VAL A 48 7.31 -8.86 26.66
N GLU A 49 8.40 -8.28 26.17
CA GLU A 49 8.71 -8.19 24.74
C GLU A 49 8.84 -9.61 24.16
N GLU A 50 7.74 -10.16 23.65
CA GLU A 50 7.72 -11.48 23.02
C GLU A 50 8.05 -11.36 21.52
N GLU A 51 9.15 -12.00 21.12
CA GLU A 51 9.57 -12.18 19.73
C GLU A 51 8.44 -12.74 18.85
N LEU A 52 8.11 -12.03 17.77
CA LEU A 52 7.06 -12.38 16.82
C LEU A 52 7.53 -13.53 15.91
N THR A 53 7.44 -14.77 16.40
CA THR A 53 7.81 -15.97 15.61
C THR A 53 6.71 -16.36 14.61
N VAL A 54 7.10 -17.01 13.50
CA VAL A 54 6.21 -17.53 12.43
C VAL A 54 5.02 -18.34 12.98
N ALA A 55 5.18 -18.98 14.15
CA ALA A 55 4.15 -19.78 14.80
C ALA A 55 2.99 -18.97 15.42
N LYS A 56 3.16 -17.66 15.67
CA LYS A 56 2.08 -16.78 16.18
C LYS A 56 1.35 -16.00 15.09
N VAL A 57 1.74 -16.16 13.82
CA VAL A 57 0.94 -15.73 12.67
C VAL A 57 -0.17 -16.77 12.42
N ASP A 58 -0.83 -17.21 13.49
CA ASP A 58 -1.96 -18.11 13.43
C ASP A 58 -3.15 -17.28 12.94
N SER A 59 -3.78 -17.71 11.84
CA SER A 59 -5.04 -17.13 11.38
C SER A 59 -5.99 -17.04 12.57
N LYS A 60 -6.54 -15.85 12.90
CA LYS A 60 -7.61 -15.76 13.91
C LYS A 60 -8.62 -16.90 13.66
N PRO A 61 -9.08 -17.63 14.69
CA PRO A 61 -9.72 -18.94 14.50
C PRO A 61 -10.98 -19.02 13.61
N TYR A 62 -11.58 -17.92 13.14
CA TYR A 62 -12.71 -18.00 12.21
C TYR A 62 -12.80 -16.76 11.29
N ASP A 63 -11.87 -16.62 10.34
CA ASP A 63 -12.15 -15.86 9.12
C ASP A 63 -12.69 -16.81 8.04
N PRO A 64 -14.02 -16.95 7.90
CA PRO A 64 -14.61 -17.91 6.96
C PRO A 64 -14.36 -17.56 5.50
N TYR A 65 -13.87 -16.33 5.22
CA TYR A 65 -13.64 -15.84 3.87
C TYR A 65 -12.15 -15.76 3.51
N GLN A 66 -11.22 -16.14 4.40
CA GLN A 66 -9.77 -16.02 4.17
C GLN A 66 -9.32 -16.65 2.85
N HIS A 67 -9.82 -17.84 2.54
CA HIS A 67 -9.42 -18.60 1.34
C HIS A 67 -10.01 -18.05 0.05
N PHE A 68 -10.91 -17.07 0.12
CA PHE A 68 -11.35 -16.33 -1.06
C PHE A 68 -10.18 -15.54 -1.68
N SER A 69 -9.15 -15.19 -0.88
CA SER A 69 -7.91 -14.60 -1.37
C SER A 69 -7.23 -15.48 -2.42
N ALA A 70 -7.18 -16.80 -2.21
CA ALA A 70 -6.60 -17.75 -3.15
C ALA A 70 -7.46 -17.91 -4.41
N VAL A 71 -8.79 -17.85 -4.27
CA VAL A 71 -9.71 -17.86 -5.43
C VAL A 71 -9.47 -16.63 -6.31
N LEU A 72 -9.35 -15.45 -5.71
CA LEU A 72 -9.04 -14.20 -6.43
C LEU A 72 -7.67 -14.24 -7.09
N MET A 73 -6.65 -14.68 -6.36
CA MET A 73 -5.30 -14.83 -6.88
C MET A 73 -5.28 -15.78 -8.09
N ASN A 74 -5.94 -16.93 -8.03
CA ASN A 74 -6.02 -17.85 -9.16
C ASN A 74 -6.82 -17.27 -10.34
N THR A 75 -7.94 -16.58 -10.05
CA THR A 75 -8.79 -15.99 -11.08
C THR A 75 -8.05 -14.89 -11.86
N THR A 76 -7.18 -14.13 -11.21
CA THR A 76 -6.45 -13.01 -11.81
C THR A 76 -5.23 -13.42 -12.65
N GLN A 77 -4.89 -14.71 -12.68
CA GLN A 77 -3.89 -15.25 -13.60
C GLN A 77 -4.32 -15.04 -15.06
N VAL A 78 -5.62 -15.05 -15.36
CA VAL A 78 -6.18 -14.74 -16.68
C VAL A 78 -6.60 -13.27 -16.79
N GLU A 79 -6.56 -12.74 -18.01
CA GLU A 79 -6.86 -11.33 -18.29
C GLU A 79 -8.29 -10.92 -17.88
N GLN A 80 -9.27 -11.79 -18.11
CA GLN A 80 -10.67 -11.54 -17.75
C GLN A 80 -10.84 -11.34 -16.24
N GLY A 81 -10.06 -12.07 -15.44
CA GLY A 81 -10.07 -11.93 -13.98
C GLY A 81 -9.48 -10.60 -13.52
N ARG A 82 -8.41 -10.12 -14.18
CA ARG A 82 -7.86 -8.79 -13.93
C ARG A 82 -8.83 -7.70 -14.34
N ASN A 83 -9.40 -7.79 -15.54
CA ASN A 83 -10.38 -6.84 -16.06
C ASN A 83 -11.63 -6.76 -15.16
N PHE A 84 -12.03 -7.89 -14.55
CA PHE A 84 -13.10 -7.90 -13.55
C PHE A 84 -12.76 -7.06 -12.31
N LEU A 85 -11.55 -7.18 -11.76
CA LEU A 85 -11.14 -6.39 -10.59
C LEU A 85 -10.91 -4.90 -10.89
N LEU A 86 -10.47 -4.58 -12.10
CA LEU A 86 -10.17 -3.22 -12.55
C LEU A 86 -11.42 -2.47 -13.05
N LYS A 87 -12.56 -3.15 -13.17
CA LYS A 87 -13.82 -2.51 -13.57
C LYS A 87 -14.28 -1.52 -12.50
N LEU A 88 -14.74 -0.35 -12.95
CA LEU A 88 -15.28 0.68 -12.08
C LEU A 88 -16.69 0.32 -11.62
N HIS A 89 -16.93 0.38 -10.32
CA HIS A 89 -18.23 0.15 -9.69
C HIS A 89 -18.71 1.42 -9.00
N TYR A 90 -19.97 1.75 -9.21
CA TYR A 90 -20.66 2.84 -8.53
C TYR A 90 -21.67 2.24 -7.57
N THR A 91 -21.55 2.57 -6.29
CA THR A 91 -22.59 2.27 -5.30
C THR A 91 -23.55 3.46 -5.25
N THR A 92 -24.80 3.21 -4.86
CA THR A 92 -25.85 4.25 -4.81
C THR A 92 -25.49 5.42 -3.89
N ASP A 93 -24.58 5.18 -2.94
CA ASP A 93 -24.17 6.13 -1.90
C ASP A 93 -22.83 6.82 -2.18
N GLN A 94 -22.12 6.48 -3.27
CA GLN A 94 -20.84 7.12 -3.63
C GLN A 94 -20.90 7.80 -5.00
N GLU A 95 -20.62 9.11 -5.00
CA GLU A 95 -20.50 9.91 -6.23
C GLU A 95 -19.27 9.52 -7.05
N GLU A 96 -18.21 9.01 -6.39
CA GLU A 96 -16.99 8.52 -7.02
C GLU A 96 -17.01 6.99 -7.14
N GLY A 97 -16.76 6.48 -8.35
CA GLY A 97 -16.65 5.05 -8.58
C GLY A 97 -15.38 4.46 -7.96
N SER A 98 -15.45 3.24 -7.43
CA SER A 98 -14.29 2.50 -6.93
C SER A 98 -14.17 1.15 -7.64
N THR A 99 -12.95 0.66 -7.79
CA THR A 99 -12.70 -0.69 -8.33
C THR A 99 -12.66 -1.71 -7.18
N TYR A 100 -12.98 -2.97 -7.46
CA TYR A 100 -12.75 -4.03 -6.48
C TYR A 100 -11.27 -4.18 -6.14
N PHE A 101 -10.38 -3.86 -7.09
CA PHE A 101 -8.95 -3.80 -6.84
C PHE A 101 -8.60 -2.79 -5.75
N GLN A 102 -9.09 -1.55 -5.81
CA GLN A 102 -8.82 -0.55 -4.77
C GLN A 102 -9.37 -0.97 -3.39
N ARG A 103 -10.54 -1.61 -3.35
CA ARG A 103 -11.12 -2.16 -2.12
C ARG A 103 -10.33 -3.35 -1.56
N LEU A 104 -9.57 -4.05 -2.40
CA LEU A 104 -8.72 -5.18 -2.00
C LEU A 104 -7.44 -4.71 -1.29
N LEU A 105 -6.87 -3.56 -1.69
CA LEU A 105 -5.55 -3.13 -1.23
C LEU A 105 -5.39 -3.01 0.29
N PRO A 106 -6.37 -2.54 1.08
CA PRO A 106 -6.27 -2.54 2.55
C PRO A 106 -6.01 -3.92 3.15
N GLN A 107 -6.44 -5.00 2.49
CA GLN A 107 -6.24 -6.39 2.96
C GLN A 107 -4.76 -6.79 3.05
N ILE A 108 -3.85 -6.04 2.42
CA ILE A 108 -2.40 -6.23 2.58
C ILE A 108 -1.93 -5.98 4.01
N LYS A 109 -2.68 -5.20 4.80
CA LYS A 109 -2.40 -4.93 6.22
C LYS A 109 -3.10 -5.91 7.16
N SER A 110 -3.78 -6.95 6.66
CA SER A 110 -4.53 -7.87 7.51
C SER A 110 -3.62 -8.67 8.45
N ALA A 111 -4.08 -8.92 9.68
CA ALA A 111 -3.44 -9.89 10.59
C ALA A 111 -3.32 -11.29 9.96
N ASN A 112 -4.25 -11.65 9.07
CA ASN A 112 -4.33 -12.97 8.49
C ASN A 112 -3.30 -13.15 7.35
N PRO A 113 -2.32 -14.07 7.50
CA PRO A 113 -1.29 -14.30 6.48
C PRO A 113 -1.89 -14.79 5.16
N VAL A 114 -2.95 -15.58 5.19
CA VAL A 114 -3.64 -16.11 4.00
C VAL A 114 -4.25 -14.96 3.19
N ARG A 115 -4.74 -13.91 3.86
CA ARG A 115 -5.25 -12.70 3.18
C ARG A 115 -4.12 -11.89 2.57
N ARG A 116 -3.05 -11.63 3.32
CA ARG A 116 -1.90 -10.86 2.83
C ARG A 116 -1.25 -11.52 1.62
N GLN A 117 -0.97 -12.83 1.71
CA GLN A 117 -0.38 -13.60 0.63
C GLN A 117 -1.25 -13.60 -0.64
N GLY A 118 -2.55 -13.88 -0.51
CA GLY A 118 -3.46 -13.87 -1.66
C GLY A 118 -3.69 -12.47 -2.24
N THR A 119 -3.64 -11.42 -1.40
CA THR A 119 -3.68 -10.02 -1.84
C THR A 119 -2.42 -9.66 -2.62
N ALA A 120 -1.24 -9.97 -2.08
CA ALA A 120 0.05 -9.73 -2.74
C ALA A 120 0.14 -10.45 -4.08
N GLY A 121 -0.26 -11.73 -4.14
CA GLY A 121 -0.30 -12.49 -5.39
C GLY A 121 -1.31 -11.92 -6.40
N THR A 122 -2.46 -11.41 -5.93
CA THR A 122 -3.42 -10.72 -6.78
C THR A 122 -2.85 -9.41 -7.34
N ILE A 123 -2.16 -8.61 -6.51
CA ILE A 123 -1.47 -7.38 -6.94
C ILE A 123 -0.43 -7.71 -8.01
N ARG A 124 0.41 -8.72 -7.79
CA ARG A 124 1.38 -9.20 -8.77
C ARG A 124 0.74 -9.55 -10.10
N ASN A 125 -0.37 -10.28 -10.08
CA ASN A 125 -1.09 -10.63 -11.29
C ASN A 125 -1.64 -9.40 -12.00
N VAL A 126 -2.23 -8.44 -11.27
CA VAL A 126 -2.73 -7.17 -11.85
C VAL A 126 -1.59 -6.38 -12.52
N CYS A 127 -0.40 -6.37 -11.95
CA CYS A 127 0.79 -5.72 -12.54
C CYS A 127 1.29 -6.37 -13.85
N LEU A 128 0.77 -7.53 -14.26
CA LEU A 128 1.06 -8.12 -15.58
C LEU A 128 0.45 -7.31 -16.72
N ASP A 129 -0.61 -6.55 -16.45
CA ASP A 129 -1.23 -5.65 -17.43
C ASP A 129 -0.46 -4.33 -17.53
N LYS A 130 0.36 -4.23 -18.58
CA LYS A 130 1.23 -3.08 -18.84
C LYS A 130 0.45 -1.81 -19.17
N ASP A 131 -0.72 -1.93 -19.80
CA ASP A 131 -1.51 -0.77 -20.23
C ASP A 131 -2.12 -0.03 -19.02
N SER A 132 -2.42 -0.78 -17.95
CA SER A 132 -2.96 -0.25 -16.69
C SER A 132 -1.91 0.40 -15.78
N SER A 133 -0.61 0.25 -16.05
CA SER A 133 0.49 0.70 -15.17
C SER A 133 0.43 2.18 -14.78
N TYR A 134 0.04 3.07 -15.71
CA TYR A 134 -0.10 4.49 -15.40
C TYR A 134 -1.20 4.73 -14.36
N TRP A 135 -2.35 4.09 -14.53
CA TRP A 135 -3.48 4.19 -13.60
C TRP A 135 -3.13 3.59 -12.24
N LEU A 136 -2.49 2.41 -12.22
CA LEU A 136 -2.04 1.75 -10.98
C LEU A 136 -1.10 2.65 -10.16
N LEU A 137 -0.12 3.29 -10.81
CA LEU A 137 0.85 4.12 -10.10
C LEU A 137 0.34 5.51 -9.74
N ASN A 138 -0.46 6.16 -10.61
CA ASN A 138 -0.81 7.57 -10.45
C ASN A 138 -2.20 7.83 -9.87
N VAL A 139 -3.16 6.90 -10.06
CA VAL A 139 -4.53 7.07 -9.58
C VAL A 139 -4.78 6.21 -8.34
N VAL A 140 -4.33 4.95 -8.38
CA VAL A 140 -4.46 4.02 -7.23
C VAL A 140 -3.37 4.24 -6.19
N GLU A 141 -2.25 4.85 -6.58
CA GLU A 141 -1.05 4.99 -5.75
C GLU A 141 -0.54 3.63 -5.25
N LEU A 142 -0.57 2.62 -6.12
CA LEU A 142 -0.30 1.22 -5.77
C LEU A 142 1.05 1.02 -5.06
N SER A 143 2.05 1.85 -5.36
CA SER A 143 3.36 1.83 -4.73
C SER A 143 3.28 1.89 -3.20
N LYS A 144 2.37 2.70 -2.61
CA LYS A 144 2.23 2.78 -1.14
C LYS A 144 1.82 1.44 -0.53
N TYR A 145 0.91 0.72 -1.17
CA TYR A 145 0.42 -0.57 -0.68
C TYR A 145 1.45 -1.68 -0.88
N ILE A 146 2.24 -1.63 -1.96
CA ILE A 146 3.30 -2.61 -2.19
C ILE A 146 4.47 -2.39 -1.23
N LEU A 147 4.85 -1.13 -0.99
CA LEU A 147 6.02 -0.80 -0.17
C LEU A 147 5.75 -0.94 1.33
N TYR A 148 4.49 -0.80 1.75
CA TYR A 148 4.13 -0.83 3.17
C TYR A 148 4.54 -2.13 3.91
N PRO A 149 4.29 -3.34 3.38
CA PRO A 149 4.75 -4.57 4.02
C PRO A 149 6.27 -4.77 3.92
N LEU A 150 6.94 -4.13 2.96
CA LEU A 150 8.40 -4.20 2.78
C LEU A 150 9.14 -3.19 3.67
N ALA A 151 8.47 -2.12 4.12
CA ALA A 151 8.99 -1.15 5.07
C ALA A 151 9.09 -1.75 6.47
N GLY A 152 10.20 -1.47 7.16
CA GLY A 152 10.48 -1.93 8.51
C GLY A 152 10.66 -0.79 9.51
N PRO A 153 11.29 -1.08 10.67
CA PRO A 153 11.38 -0.15 11.79
C PRO A 153 12.52 0.87 11.66
N GLU A 154 13.18 0.95 10.51
CA GLU A 154 14.36 1.79 10.35
C GLU A 154 14.05 3.28 10.37
N GLU A 155 14.89 4.03 11.08
CA GLU A 155 14.82 5.47 11.11
C GLU A 155 15.34 6.07 9.80
N LEU A 156 14.41 6.44 8.93
CA LEU A 156 14.73 7.17 7.70
C LEU A 156 15.15 8.61 8.02
N ASP A 157 16.23 9.07 7.38
CA ASP A 157 16.64 10.47 7.48
C ASP A 157 15.68 11.43 6.73
N VAL A 158 15.91 12.73 6.85
CA VAL A 158 15.03 13.76 6.26
C VAL A 158 15.00 13.66 4.72
N ASP A 159 16.12 13.30 4.09
CA ASP A 159 16.23 13.20 2.64
C ASP A 159 15.63 11.88 2.10
N GLU A 160 15.71 10.80 2.89
CA GLU A 160 15.05 9.53 2.62
C GLU A 160 13.52 9.64 2.74
N LYS A 161 13.02 10.34 3.77
CA LYS A 161 11.59 10.63 3.96
C LYS A 161 11.00 11.50 2.86
N ARG A 162 11.83 12.35 2.22
CA ARG A 162 11.36 13.31 1.22
C ARG A 162 10.81 12.59 -0.02
N GLY A 163 9.50 12.75 -0.24
CA GLY A 163 8.77 12.15 -1.37
C GLY A 163 8.28 10.72 -1.14
N LEU A 164 8.59 10.13 0.00
CA LEU A 164 8.01 8.87 0.44
C LEU A 164 6.61 9.13 1.03
N HIS A 165 5.66 8.21 0.79
CA HIS A 165 4.33 8.32 1.39
C HIS A 165 4.41 8.28 2.94
N PRO A 166 3.69 9.16 3.68
CA PRO A 166 3.77 9.22 5.15
C PRO A 166 3.56 7.89 5.87
N ASP A 167 2.59 7.09 5.42
CA ASP A 167 2.32 5.75 5.97
C ASP A 167 3.52 4.80 5.99
N LEU A 168 4.56 5.05 5.18
CA LEU A 168 5.74 4.18 5.09
C LEU A 168 6.80 4.49 6.16
N TRP A 169 6.68 5.61 6.88
CA TRP A 169 7.68 6.03 7.88
C TRP A 169 7.09 6.60 9.17
N LEU A 170 5.78 6.82 9.24
CA LEU A 170 5.11 7.32 10.44
C LEU A 170 4.83 6.27 11.52
N GLU A 171 4.88 4.97 11.20
CA GLU A 171 4.55 3.90 12.15
C GLU A 171 5.63 3.66 13.22
N GLY A 172 6.82 4.24 13.04
CA GLY A 172 7.88 4.23 14.04
C GLY A 172 8.55 2.86 14.23
N PRO A 173 9.22 2.64 15.38
CA PRO A 173 10.04 1.45 15.61
C PRO A 173 9.22 0.15 15.80
N ASP A 174 7.92 0.25 16.06
CA ASP A 174 7.04 -0.91 16.22
C ASP A 174 6.63 -1.55 14.87
N LYS A 175 6.98 -0.90 13.76
CA LYS A 175 6.67 -1.39 12.42
C LYS A 175 7.42 -2.68 12.12
N THR A 176 6.67 -3.77 11.97
CA THR A 176 7.20 -5.05 11.51
C THR A 176 7.07 -5.20 10.00
N ARG A 177 8.12 -5.72 9.36
CA ARG A 177 8.07 -6.16 7.96
C ARG A 177 7.21 -7.40 7.81
N GLU A 178 6.75 -7.64 6.59
CA GLU A 178 6.14 -8.91 6.23
C GLU A 178 7.11 -10.06 6.51
N ILE A 179 6.64 -11.05 7.27
CA ILE A 179 7.44 -12.19 7.73
C ILE A 179 7.44 -13.30 6.67
N ASP A 180 6.34 -13.47 5.93
CA ASP A 180 6.24 -14.48 4.88
C ASP A 180 7.05 -14.08 3.63
N SER A 181 8.09 -14.87 3.33
CA SER A 181 8.96 -14.63 2.17
C SER A 181 8.21 -14.76 0.84
N THR A 182 7.17 -15.60 0.76
CA THR A 182 6.36 -15.72 -0.46
C THR A 182 5.59 -14.43 -0.74
N THR A 183 4.99 -13.85 0.31
CA THR A 183 4.31 -12.56 0.24
C THR A 183 5.28 -11.45 -0.16
N ARG A 184 6.47 -11.39 0.46
CA ARG A 184 7.53 -10.43 0.06
C ARG A 184 7.91 -10.61 -1.40
N MET A 185 8.12 -11.84 -1.87
CA MET A 185 8.44 -12.13 -3.26
C MET A 185 7.39 -11.59 -4.23
N TYR A 186 6.10 -11.84 -3.98
CA TYR A 186 5.02 -11.31 -4.83
C TYR A 186 5.00 -9.78 -4.89
N LEU A 187 5.30 -9.11 -3.77
CA LEU A 187 5.37 -7.65 -3.71
C LEU A 187 6.56 -7.12 -4.52
N VAL A 188 7.75 -7.71 -4.37
CA VAL A 188 8.94 -7.30 -5.12
C VAL A 188 8.79 -7.60 -6.61
N GLU A 189 8.23 -8.75 -6.99
CA GLU A 189 7.89 -9.06 -8.38
C GLU A 189 6.88 -8.06 -8.97
N SER A 190 5.94 -7.57 -8.17
CA SER A 190 5.01 -6.51 -8.58
C SER A 190 5.75 -5.22 -8.95
N ILE A 191 6.77 -4.84 -8.16
CA ILE A 191 7.64 -3.68 -8.46
C ILE A 191 8.43 -3.95 -9.75
N LEU A 192 9.00 -5.14 -9.90
CA LEU A 192 9.77 -5.51 -11.09
C LEU A 192 8.94 -5.43 -12.37
N LEU A 193 7.70 -5.94 -12.33
CA LEU A 193 6.75 -5.85 -13.45
C LEU A 193 6.47 -4.38 -13.83
N LEU A 194 6.22 -3.52 -12.83
CA LEU A 194 6.01 -2.10 -13.04
C LEU A 194 7.25 -1.41 -13.62
N CYS A 195 8.45 -1.72 -13.11
CA CYS A 195 9.74 -1.25 -13.65
C CYS A 195 9.95 -1.66 -15.12
N SER A 196 9.57 -2.89 -15.46
CA SER A 196 9.72 -3.46 -16.81
C SER A 196 8.73 -2.88 -17.83
N THR A 197 7.68 -2.20 -17.37
CA THR A 197 6.63 -1.67 -18.25
C THR A 197 7.11 -0.49 -19.09
N GLY A 198 7.97 0.36 -18.53
CA GLY A 198 8.59 1.44 -19.29
C GLY A 198 9.13 2.59 -18.43
N ARG A 199 9.72 3.56 -19.12
CA ARG A 199 10.39 4.73 -18.51
C ARG A 199 9.48 5.51 -17.56
N LYS A 200 8.23 5.80 -17.94
CA LYS A 200 7.29 6.57 -17.12
C LYS A 200 6.99 5.89 -15.78
N SER A 201 6.87 4.56 -15.79
CA SER A 201 6.64 3.78 -14.57
C SER A 201 7.87 3.81 -13.66
N ARG A 202 9.08 3.70 -14.21
CA ARG A 202 10.33 3.86 -13.44
C ARG A 202 10.49 5.27 -12.88
N GLU A 203 10.23 6.30 -13.68
CA GLU A 203 10.21 7.70 -13.24
C GLU A 203 9.27 7.88 -12.03
N ARG A 204 8.04 7.35 -12.11
CA ARG A 204 7.11 7.42 -10.98
C ARG A 204 7.58 6.64 -9.75
N LEU A 205 8.10 5.43 -9.91
CA LEU A 205 8.64 4.64 -8.80
C LEU A 205 9.87 5.31 -8.14
N ARG A 206 10.69 6.04 -8.91
CA ARG A 206 11.80 6.86 -8.39
C ARG A 206 11.27 8.04 -7.57
N LEU A 207 10.20 8.70 -8.02
CA LEU A 207 9.54 9.79 -7.27
C LEU A 207 8.93 9.31 -5.96
N ASP A 208 8.33 8.12 -5.98
CA ASP A 208 7.76 7.45 -4.80
C ASP A 208 8.85 6.87 -3.86
N ARG A 209 10.14 7.11 -4.15
CA ARG A 209 11.29 6.67 -3.34
C ARG A 209 11.36 5.16 -3.09
N THR A 210 10.88 4.37 -4.05
CA THR A 210 10.88 2.90 -4.02
C THR A 210 12.25 2.31 -3.67
N TYR A 211 13.34 2.88 -4.21
CA TYR A 211 14.71 2.45 -3.92
C TYR A 211 15.06 2.49 -2.42
N VAL A 212 14.57 3.49 -1.69
CA VAL A 212 14.88 3.64 -0.25
C VAL A 212 14.37 2.44 0.53
N ILE A 213 13.10 2.07 0.32
CA ILE A 213 12.48 0.92 0.99
C ILE A 213 13.16 -0.38 0.58
N LEU A 214 13.43 -0.57 -0.73
CA LEU A 214 14.10 -1.77 -1.22
C LEU A 214 15.52 -1.93 -0.66
N LYS A 215 16.28 -0.83 -0.52
CA LYS A 215 17.62 -0.85 0.10
C LYS A 215 17.55 -1.36 1.54
N TRP A 216 16.62 -0.83 2.34
CA TRP A 216 16.46 -1.25 3.74
C TRP A 216 15.91 -2.66 3.88
N ALA A 217 15.01 -3.09 2.99
CA ALA A 217 14.52 -4.45 2.95
C ALA A 217 15.63 -5.46 2.62
N ASP A 218 16.46 -5.18 1.61
CA ASP A 218 17.55 -6.08 1.17
C ASP A 218 18.61 -6.30 2.26
N MET A 219 18.93 -5.28 3.05
CA MET A 219 19.95 -5.37 4.11
C MET A 219 19.64 -6.39 5.22
N VAL A 220 18.36 -6.75 5.37
CA VAL A 220 17.89 -7.71 6.38
C VAL A 220 17.18 -8.91 5.75
N GLU A 221 17.19 -9.03 4.42
CA GLU A 221 16.51 -10.11 3.72
C GLU A 221 17.31 -11.41 3.83
N GLU A 222 16.64 -12.47 4.29
CA GLU A 222 17.24 -13.80 4.46
C GLU A 222 17.06 -14.67 3.22
N SER A 223 16.03 -14.39 2.40
CA SER A 223 15.74 -15.17 1.19
C SER A 223 16.56 -14.67 0.01
N GLU A 224 17.49 -15.50 -0.47
CA GLU A 224 18.30 -15.22 -1.66
C GLU A 224 17.44 -14.87 -2.88
N GLN A 225 16.33 -15.58 -3.11
CA GLN A 225 15.43 -15.33 -4.23
C GLN A 225 14.77 -13.94 -4.15
N VAL A 226 14.38 -13.50 -2.95
CA VAL A 226 13.80 -12.18 -2.75
C VAL A 226 14.87 -11.11 -2.94
N SER A 227 16.07 -11.30 -2.37
CA SER A 227 17.20 -10.39 -2.53
C SER A 227 17.63 -10.24 -4.00
N GLU A 228 17.69 -11.34 -4.77
CA GLU A 228 17.94 -11.30 -6.21
C GLU A 228 16.89 -10.45 -6.95
N CYS A 229 15.61 -10.66 -6.65
CA CYS A 229 14.53 -9.88 -7.25
C CYS A 229 14.58 -8.39 -6.87
N ILE A 230 14.95 -8.08 -5.61
CA ILE A 230 15.19 -6.70 -5.16
C ILE A 230 16.34 -6.08 -5.96
N ASN A 231 17.44 -6.81 -6.13
CA ASN A 231 18.59 -6.34 -6.89
C ASN A 231 18.24 -6.04 -8.36
N GLU A 232 17.39 -6.85 -9.00
CA GLU A 232 16.86 -6.54 -10.32
C GLU A 232 16.03 -5.25 -10.35
N CYS A 233 15.14 -5.05 -9.37
CA CYS A 233 14.38 -3.81 -9.24
C CYS A 233 15.31 -2.60 -9.09
N VAL A 234 16.33 -2.70 -8.23
CA VAL A 234 17.32 -1.66 -8.00
C VAL A 234 18.09 -1.32 -9.28
N GLN A 235 18.45 -2.32 -10.09
CA GLN A 235 19.11 -2.08 -11.38
C GLN A 235 18.23 -1.26 -12.32
N TYR A 236 16.92 -1.55 -12.41
CA TYR A 236 16.00 -0.72 -13.19
C TYR A 236 15.90 0.72 -12.66
N LEU A 237 15.85 0.89 -11.33
CA LEU A 237 15.65 2.20 -10.72
C LEU A 237 16.91 3.07 -10.76
N ARG A 238 18.11 2.48 -10.70
CA ARG A 238 19.38 3.23 -10.67
C ARG A 238 19.97 3.51 -12.05
N ARG A 239 19.67 2.70 -13.06
CA ARG A 239 20.20 2.92 -14.42
C ARG A 239 19.53 4.13 -15.06
N ASP A 240 20.33 4.90 -15.76
CA ASP A 240 19.84 5.94 -16.65
C ASP A 240 19.13 5.35 -17.86
N GLU A 241 18.21 6.16 -18.40
CA GLU A 241 17.41 5.77 -19.56
C GLU A 241 18.28 5.80 -20.82
N GLU A 242 18.04 4.88 -21.75
CA GLU A 242 18.82 4.82 -22.99
C GLU A 242 18.74 6.16 -23.76
N GLY A 243 19.90 6.68 -24.18
CA GLY A 243 20.01 7.95 -24.89
C GLY A 243 19.93 9.20 -24.00
N THR A 244 20.08 9.06 -22.67
CA THR A 244 20.19 10.19 -21.73
C THR A 244 21.60 10.35 -21.18
N GLU A 245 21.90 11.54 -20.65
CA GLU A 245 23.19 11.82 -19.99
C GLU A 245 23.31 11.06 -18.66
N GLU A 246 24.55 10.83 -18.23
CA GLU A 246 24.86 10.20 -16.94
C GLU A 246 24.30 11.04 -15.79
N GLY A 247 23.62 10.40 -14.85
CA GLY A 247 22.95 11.05 -13.72
C GLY A 247 21.61 11.70 -14.06
N SER A 248 21.06 11.43 -15.25
CA SER A 248 19.75 11.98 -15.65
C SER A 248 18.60 11.51 -14.76
N SER A 249 18.67 10.29 -14.22
CA SER A 249 17.65 9.75 -13.31
C SER A 249 17.61 10.50 -11.98
N ASP A 250 18.79 10.81 -11.42
CA ASP A 250 18.91 11.57 -10.18
C ASP A 250 18.51 13.03 -10.40
N ALA A 251 18.93 13.61 -11.52
CA ALA A 251 18.54 14.96 -11.92
C ALA A 251 17.02 15.08 -12.11
N PHE A 252 16.37 14.05 -12.67
CA PHE A 252 14.91 14.00 -12.82
C PHE A 252 14.20 14.11 -11.46
N VAL A 253 14.59 13.29 -10.49
CA VAL A 253 14.01 13.29 -9.13
C VAL A 253 14.25 14.64 -8.45
N ALA A 254 15.48 15.16 -8.50
CA ALA A 254 15.82 16.46 -7.92
C ALA A 254 15.02 17.62 -8.54
N ASN A 255 14.83 17.61 -9.86
CA ASN A 255 14.05 18.62 -10.56
C ASN A 255 12.55 18.53 -10.26
N ALA A 256 12.00 17.32 -10.12
CA ALA A 256 10.62 17.12 -9.72
C ALA A 256 10.37 17.70 -8.31
N TYR A 257 11.27 17.46 -7.35
CA TYR A 257 11.15 18.06 -6.02
C TYR A 257 11.22 19.58 -6.04
N LYS A 258 12.13 20.16 -6.83
CA LYS A 258 12.19 21.63 -6.99
C LYS A 258 10.87 22.21 -7.48
N ARG A 259 10.19 21.54 -8.43
CA ARG A 259 8.89 21.96 -8.95
C ARG A 259 7.80 21.90 -7.87
N ILE A 260 7.67 20.76 -7.19
CA ILE A 260 6.69 20.58 -6.10
C ILE A 260 6.88 21.62 -5.00
N MET A 261 8.14 21.88 -4.60
CA MET A 261 8.46 22.89 -3.59
C MET A 261 8.11 24.31 -4.06
N ALA A 262 8.38 24.64 -5.32
CA ALA A 262 8.00 25.93 -5.90
C ALA A 262 6.48 26.12 -5.92
N GLU A 263 5.72 25.10 -6.34
CA GLU A 263 4.25 25.12 -6.35
C GLU A 263 3.65 25.27 -4.94
N SER A 264 4.21 24.56 -3.96
CA SER A 264 3.80 24.69 -2.54
C SER A 264 4.10 26.08 -1.95
N THR A 265 5.16 26.73 -2.41
CA THR A 265 5.52 28.09 -1.98
C THR A 265 4.60 29.12 -2.64
N ALA A 266 4.31 28.95 -3.93
CA ALA A 266 3.39 29.82 -4.67
C ALA A 266 1.98 29.77 -4.10
N SER A 267 1.46 28.56 -3.81
CA SER A 267 0.13 28.38 -3.19
C SER A 267 0.03 28.98 -1.78
N LYS A 268 1.12 28.99 -1.00
CA LYS A 268 1.17 29.70 0.30
C LYS A 268 1.16 31.23 0.14
N GLN A 269 1.86 31.77 -0.86
CA GLN A 269 1.83 33.22 -1.15
C GLN A 269 0.46 33.70 -1.62
N VAL A 270 -0.28 32.89 -2.39
CA VAL A 270 -1.66 33.24 -2.79
C VAL A 270 -2.63 33.23 -1.60
N ARG A 271 -2.46 32.33 -0.62
CA ARG A 271 -3.29 32.31 0.61
C ARG A 271 -2.90 33.36 1.66
N GLY A 272 -1.66 33.85 1.65
CA GLY A 272 -1.16 34.84 2.61
C GLY A 272 -1.36 36.30 2.20
N GLY A 273 -1.87 36.58 0.99
CA GLY A 273 -2.09 37.93 0.47
C GLY A 273 -3.50 38.51 0.69
N GLY A 274 -4.32 37.90 1.54
CA GLY A 274 -5.72 38.30 1.79
C GLY A 274 -6.06 38.35 3.27
N GLY A 275 -5.27 39.09 4.05
CA GLY A 275 -5.51 39.35 5.47
C GLY A 275 -5.05 40.76 5.82
N ASP A 276 -5.96 41.71 5.58
CA ASP A 276 -6.12 43.06 6.12
C ASP A 276 -4.97 43.66 6.95
N GLU A 277 -4.30 44.64 6.32
CA GLU A 277 -3.74 45.79 7.03
C GLU A 277 -4.91 46.63 7.56
N GLU A 278 -5.30 46.43 8.83
CA GLU A 278 -6.00 47.47 9.60
C GLU A 278 -5.00 48.15 10.53
N ASP A 279 -4.40 49.21 10.01
CA ASP A 279 -3.77 50.28 10.78
C ASP A 279 -4.86 51.12 11.48
N GLY A 280 -4.66 51.37 12.77
CA GLY A 280 -5.10 52.59 13.47
C GLY A 280 -6.54 52.64 13.96
N ASP A 281 -6.76 52.60 15.27
CA ASP A 281 -6.85 53.80 16.13
C ASP A 281 -7.43 53.39 17.49
N TYR A 282 -6.63 53.47 18.56
CA TYR A 282 -7.16 53.33 19.93
C TYR A 282 -7.55 54.73 20.41
N ASP A 283 -8.74 55.18 20.02
CA ASP A 283 -9.35 56.35 20.61
C ASP A 283 -9.98 56.00 21.97
N GLU A 284 -9.48 56.73 22.96
CA GLU A 284 -9.82 56.78 24.37
C GLU A 284 -11.18 57.48 24.55
N VAL A 285 -12.19 56.82 25.16
CA VAL A 285 -13.34 57.55 25.75
C VAL A 285 -13.96 56.82 26.95
N ASP A 286 -13.88 57.51 28.10
CA ASP A 286 -14.61 57.48 29.39
C ASP A 286 -14.77 56.17 30.20
#